data_AF-A0A938EBT1-F1
#
_entry.id   AF-A0A938EBT1-F1
#
_cell.length_a   1.000
_cell.length_b   1.000
_cell.length_c   1.000
_cell.angle_alpha   90.00
_cell.angle_beta   90.00
_cell.angle_gamma   90.00
#
_symmetry.space_group_name_H-M   'P 1'
#
loop_
_entity.id
_entity.type
_entity.pdbx_description
1 polymer ?
#
loop_
_entity_poly.entity_id
_entity_poly.type
_entity_poly.pdbx_seq_one_letter_code
_entity_poly.pdbx_strand_id
1 'polypeptide(L)'
;MRKFLNEPATMVWEAVAGFAAAHPDIVRYDPVERIVVRADAPVAGKVGLVSAGGSGCEPLHNGFVGFGMLDAACPGEVFTSPVPDQLIAATAAADGGAGILQVVKNYPGEVMNFKPAGVRATGVPSGGRNAASGIELFAYYYDNARKSYVPNAATATCTMAPAGRHMCAAILRDVRARFRATLPKGLGP
;
A
#
# COMPACT_ATOMS: atom_id res chain seq x y z
N MET A 1 -8.91 -33.36 8.61
CA MET A 1 -8.60 -31.91 8.41
C MET A 1 -7.27 -31.82 7.67
N ARG A 2 -7.09 -30.97 6.64
CA ARG A 2 -5.85 -30.91 5.80
C ARG A 2 -5.07 -29.57 5.90
N LYS A 3 -5.36 -28.71 6.89
CA LYS A 3 -4.68 -27.42 7.05
C LYS A 3 -3.65 -27.50 8.18
N PHE A 4 -2.45 -26.96 7.97
CA PHE A 4 -1.44 -26.77 9.01
C PHE A 4 -1.66 -25.41 9.67
N LEU A 5 -2.38 -25.39 10.78
CA LEU A 5 -2.63 -24.20 11.58
C LEU A 5 -2.80 -24.61 13.04
N ASN A 6 -2.45 -23.71 13.97
CA ASN A 6 -2.66 -23.92 15.41
C ASN A 6 -4.14 -23.63 15.74
N GLU A 7 -4.52 -22.35 15.77
CA GLU A 7 -5.87 -21.88 16.04
C GLU A 7 -6.35 -20.97 14.89
N PRO A 8 -7.54 -21.23 14.29
CA PRO A 8 -8.08 -20.40 13.22
C PRO A 8 -8.14 -18.90 13.53
N ALA A 9 -8.40 -18.52 14.79
CA ALA A 9 -8.49 -17.11 15.19
C ALA A 9 -7.14 -16.36 15.18
N THR A 10 -6.02 -17.07 15.30
CA THR A 10 -4.67 -16.48 15.36
C THR A 10 -3.85 -16.73 14.10
N MET A 11 -4.33 -17.59 13.20
CA MET A 11 -3.52 -18.08 12.06
C MET A 11 -2.94 -16.98 11.18
N VAL A 12 -3.66 -15.86 10.95
CA VAL A 12 -3.16 -14.74 10.14
C VAL A 12 -1.96 -14.10 10.83
N TRP A 13 -2.09 -13.83 12.13
CA TRP A 13 -1.07 -13.12 12.91
C TRP A 13 0.16 -13.99 13.14
N GLU A 14 -0.02 -15.29 13.35
CA GLU A 14 1.07 -16.26 13.40
C GLU A 14 1.83 -16.33 12.06
N ALA A 15 1.10 -16.37 10.93
CA ALA A 15 1.71 -16.40 9.60
C ALA A 15 2.49 -15.10 9.29
N VAL A 16 1.94 -13.94 9.63
CA VAL A 16 2.61 -12.65 9.42
C VAL A 16 3.84 -12.50 10.33
N ALA A 17 3.74 -12.91 11.59
CA ALA A 17 4.88 -12.92 12.50
C ALA A 17 5.99 -13.85 12.00
N GLY A 18 5.64 -15.05 11.52
CA GLY A 18 6.57 -15.99 10.91
C GLY A 18 7.24 -15.44 9.64
N PHE A 19 6.47 -14.76 8.77
CA PHE A 19 7.00 -14.07 7.60
C PHE A 19 8.02 -12.99 7.97
N ALA A 20 7.72 -12.14 8.96
CA ALA A 20 8.66 -11.11 9.40
C ALA A 20 9.91 -11.70 10.08
N ALA A 21 9.76 -12.77 10.85
CA ALA A 21 10.89 -13.48 11.46
C ALA A 21 11.79 -14.16 10.42
N ALA A 22 11.24 -14.58 9.28
CA ALA A 22 11.99 -15.19 8.18
C ALA A 22 12.74 -14.16 7.30
N HIS A 23 12.30 -12.90 7.30
CA HIS A 23 12.85 -11.81 6.47
C HIS A 23 13.15 -10.52 7.27
N PRO A 24 13.89 -10.61 8.40
CA PRO A 24 14.07 -9.48 9.31
C PRO A 24 14.94 -8.35 8.71
N ASP A 25 15.71 -8.66 7.67
CA ASP A 25 16.52 -7.71 6.89
C ASP A 25 15.68 -6.89 5.89
N ILE A 26 14.47 -7.35 5.56
CA ILE A 26 13.60 -6.72 4.55
C ILE A 26 12.39 -6.06 5.21
N VAL A 27 11.78 -6.73 6.20
CA VAL A 27 10.52 -6.30 6.80
C VAL A 27 10.54 -6.40 8.32
N ARG A 28 9.69 -5.60 8.96
CA ARG A 28 9.30 -5.69 10.36
C ARG A 28 7.78 -5.80 10.47
N TYR A 29 7.30 -6.55 11.46
CA TYR A 29 5.89 -6.66 11.79
C TYR A 29 5.60 -5.90 13.09
N ASP A 30 4.59 -5.03 13.06
CA ASP A 30 4.03 -4.41 14.26
C ASP A 30 2.80 -5.22 14.71
N PRO A 31 2.86 -5.95 15.84
CA PRO A 31 1.74 -6.78 16.30
C PRO A 31 0.61 -5.97 16.93
N VAL A 32 0.84 -4.72 17.33
CA VAL A 32 -0.17 -3.85 17.93
C VAL A 32 -1.03 -3.25 16.82
N GLU A 33 -0.37 -2.60 15.86
CA GLU A 33 -1.05 -1.98 14.71
C GLU A 33 -1.38 -3.00 13.61
N ARG A 34 -0.85 -4.22 13.71
CA ARG A 34 -1.04 -5.32 12.76
C ARG A 34 -0.68 -4.90 11.32
N ILE A 35 0.51 -4.32 11.17
CA ILE A 35 1.05 -3.85 9.87
C ILE A 35 2.42 -4.46 9.59
N VAL A 36 2.72 -4.67 8.32
CA VAL A 36 4.04 -5.05 7.84
C VAL A 36 4.69 -3.82 7.23
N VAL A 37 5.90 -3.49 7.65
CA VAL A 37 6.63 -2.30 7.23
C VAL A 37 8.00 -2.71 6.75
N ARG A 38 8.55 -2.02 5.74
CA ARG A 38 9.93 -2.25 5.31
C ARG A 38 10.88 -1.94 6.47
N ALA A 39 11.94 -2.72 6.63
CA ALA A 39 12.84 -2.63 7.78
C ALA A 39 13.47 -1.23 7.96
N ASP A 40 13.75 -0.54 6.86
CA ASP A 40 14.34 0.81 6.82
C ASP A 40 13.31 1.94 6.58
N ALA A 41 12.01 1.65 6.60
CA ALA A 41 10.97 2.67 6.42
C ALA A 41 10.65 3.42 7.74
N PRO A 42 10.38 4.74 7.68
CA PRO A 42 10.25 5.54 6.46
C PRO A 42 11.60 5.98 5.86
N VAL A 43 11.62 6.16 4.53
CA VAL A 43 12.80 6.68 3.81
C VAL A 43 12.60 8.14 3.47
N ALA A 44 13.41 9.00 4.08
CA ALA A 44 13.32 10.46 3.92
C ALA A 44 13.40 10.89 2.44
N GLY A 45 12.52 11.82 2.04
CA GLY A 45 12.47 12.37 0.68
C GLY A 45 11.90 11.44 -0.39
N LYS A 46 11.44 10.24 -0.01
CA LYS A 46 10.78 9.28 -0.91
C LYS A 46 9.26 9.32 -0.72
N VAL A 47 8.51 9.21 -1.82
CA VAL A 47 7.06 8.96 -1.75
C VAL A 47 6.83 7.59 -1.10
N GLY A 48 6.05 7.56 -0.02
CA GLY A 48 5.67 6.33 0.66
C GLY A 48 4.63 5.54 -0.13
N LEU A 49 4.82 4.23 -0.25
CA LEU A 49 3.93 3.33 -0.97
C LEU A 49 3.23 2.38 -0.01
N VAL A 50 1.90 2.47 0.06
CA VAL A 50 1.08 1.65 0.96
C VAL A 50 0.04 0.87 0.17
N SER A 51 -0.15 -0.39 0.52
CA SER A 51 -1.28 -1.19 0.03
C SER A 51 -1.83 -2.09 1.13
N ALA A 52 -2.94 -2.76 0.87
CA ALA A 52 -3.58 -3.57 1.87
C ALA A 52 -4.58 -4.56 1.28
N GLY A 53 -4.95 -5.54 2.10
CA GLY A 53 -6.16 -6.31 1.91
C GLY A 53 -6.26 -7.53 2.78
N GLY A 54 -7.36 -8.26 2.61
CA GLY A 54 -7.59 -9.51 3.35
C GLY A 54 -6.55 -10.57 3.05
N SER A 55 -6.18 -11.31 4.10
CA SER A 55 -5.31 -12.48 4.01
C SER A 55 -5.94 -13.63 3.22
N GLY A 56 -5.14 -14.62 2.83
CA GLY A 56 -5.52 -15.71 1.92
C GLY A 56 -5.19 -15.44 0.45
N CYS A 57 -4.49 -14.34 0.16
CA CYS A 57 -3.96 -13.99 -1.16
C CYS A 57 -2.43 -13.83 -1.14
N GLU A 58 -1.76 -14.34 -0.11
CA GLU A 58 -0.30 -14.33 0.01
C GLU A 58 0.35 -14.86 -1.29
N PRO A 59 1.38 -14.19 -1.84
CA PRO A 59 2.20 -13.15 -1.20
C PRO A 59 1.59 -11.73 -1.20
N LEU A 60 0.43 -11.50 -1.80
CA LEU A 60 -0.20 -10.17 -1.83
C LEU A 60 -0.78 -9.84 -0.44
N HIS A 61 -0.42 -8.73 0.24
CA HIS A 61 0.47 -7.64 -0.15
C HIS A 61 1.83 -7.68 0.56
N ASN A 62 1.92 -8.39 1.69
CA ASN A 62 3.10 -8.39 2.58
C ASN A 62 4.40 -8.80 1.89
N GLY A 63 4.33 -9.77 0.96
CA GLY A 63 5.48 -10.22 0.18
C GLY A 63 5.99 -9.21 -0.85
N PHE A 64 5.30 -8.09 -1.04
CA PHE A 64 5.72 -6.97 -1.88
C PHE A 64 6.21 -5.76 -1.07
N VAL A 65 6.38 -5.89 0.25
CA VAL A 65 7.04 -4.88 1.07
C VAL A 65 8.56 -5.07 0.96
N GLY A 66 9.26 -4.03 0.49
CA GLY A 66 10.68 -4.14 0.18
C GLY A 66 11.23 -3.02 -0.71
N PHE A 67 12.54 -3.03 -0.94
CA PHE A 67 13.19 -2.06 -1.82
C PHE A 67 12.59 -2.12 -3.24
N GLY A 68 12.29 -0.97 -3.81
CA GLY A 68 11.67 -0.87 -5.15
C GLY A 68 10.16 -1.16 -5.20
N MET A 69 9.52 -1.57 -4.10
CA MET A 69 8.07 -1.84 -4.04
C MET A 69 7.42 -1.11 -2.85
N LEU A 70 6.53 -1.77 -2.09
CA LEU A 70 5.78 -1.13 -0.99
C LEU A 70 6.69 -0.81 0.20
N ASP A 71 6.40 0.30 0.88
CA ASP A 71 7.02 0.65 2.17
C ASP A 71 6.21 0.07 3.35
N ALA A 72 4.90 -0.09 3.19
CA ALA A 72 4.06 -0.76 4.18
C ALA A 72 2.87 -1.50 3.55
N ALA A 73 2.41 -2.54 4.24
CA ALA A 73 1.21 -3.31 3.92
C ALA A 73 0.35 -3.58 5.16
N CYS A 74 -0.97 -3.53 4.99
CA CYS A 74 -1.92 -3.92 6.05
C CYS A 74 -2.57 -5.27 5.71
N PRO A 75 -2.20 -6.37 6.39
CA PRO A 75 -2.99 -7.60 6.36
C PRO A 75 -4.30 -7.40 7.12
N GLY A 76 -5.41 -7.70 6.46
CA GLY A 76 -6.71 -7.90 7.09
C GLY A 76 -6.95 -9.37 7.44
N GLU A 77 -8.07 -9.65 8.10
CA GLU A 77 -8.55 -11.03 8.29
C GLU A 77 -8.75 -11.75 6.94
N VAL A 78 -8.92 -13.07 6.97
CA VAL A 78 -9.07 -13.85 5.73
C VAL A 78 -10.22 -13.30 4.87
N PHE A 79 -9.87 -12.91 3.64
CA PHE A 79 -10.75 -12.29 2.64
C PHE A 79 -11.52 -11.05 3.11
N THR A 80 -11.04 -10.37 4.14
CA THR A 80 -11.67 -9.18 4.72
C THR A 80 -10.70 -8.00 4.71
N SER A 81 -11.13 -6.84 4.20
CA SER A 81 -10.30 -5.63 4.20
C SER A 81 -9.89 -5.23 5.64
N PRO A 82 -8.64 -4.79 5.86
CA PRO A 82 -8.23 -4.29 7.17
C PRO A 82 -9.00 -3.03 7.56
N VAL A 83 -9.02 -2.75 8.86
CA VAL A 83 -9.74 -1.59 9.38
C VAL A 83 -9.01 -0.28 9.08
N PRO A 84 -9.73 0.87 9.01
CA PRO A 84 -9.13 2.17 8.69
C PRO A 84 -7.96 2.57 9.60
N ASP A 85 -7.97 2.21 10.88
CA ASP A 85 -6.90 2.59 11.81
C ASP A 85 -5.57 1.89 11.48
N GLN A 86 -5.60 0.62 11.03
CA GLN A 86 -4.40 -0.06 10.52
C GLN A 86 -3.82 0.67 9.29
N LEU A 87 -4.68 1.13 8.39
CA LEU A 87 -4.26 1.88 7.19
C LEU A 87 -3.63 3.23 7.55
N ILE A 88 -4.13 3.90 8.59
CA ILE A 88 -3.56 5.15 9.11
C ILE A 88 -2.17 4.86 9.69
N ALA A 89 -2.02 3.81 10.49
CA ALA A 89 -0.73 3.41 11.06
C ALA A 89 0.31 3.06 9.96
N ALA A 90 -0.07 2.29 8.94
CA ALA A 90 0.82 1.98 7.82
C ALA A 90 1.16 3.22 6.98
N THR A 91 0.21 4.14 6.80
CA THR A 91 0.44 5.42 6.11
C THR A 91 1.48 6.24 6.85
N ALA A 92 1.35 6.37 8.17
CA ALA A 92 2.32 7.07 9.00
C ALA A 92 3.71 6.38 8.99
N ALA A 93 3.75 5.06 9.04
CA ALA A 93 4.99 4.29 9.01
C ALA A 93 5.74 4.39 7.66
N ALA A 94 5.03 4.70 6.57
CA ALA A 94 5.59 4.88 5.23
C ALA A 94 5.96 6.34 4.90
N ASP A 95 5.63 7.31 5.77
CA ASP A 95 5.77 8.73 5.45
C ASP A 95 7.22 9.23 5.55
N GLY A 96 7.86 9.37 4.38
CA GLY A 96 9.18 9.96 4.23
C GLY A 96 9.19 11.48 4.04
N GLY A 97 8.05 12.16 4.15
CA GLY A 97 7.92 13.61 3.97
C GLY A 97 7.83 14.08 2.51
N ALA A 98 7.63 13.17 1.55
CA ALA A 98 7.42 13.50 0.13
C ALA A 98 6.05 13.06 -0.41
N GLY A 99 5.11 12.74 0.48
CA GLY A 99 3.76 12.29 0.14
C GLY A 99 3.58 10.77 0.14
N ILE A 100 2.33 10.33 -0.02
CA ILE A 100 1.93 8.92 0.09
C ILE A 100 1.03 8.49 -1.08
N LEU A 101 1.40 7.39 -1.75
CA LEU A 101 0.55 6.71 -2.71
C LEU A 101 -0.05 5.44 -2.08
N GLN A 102 -1.38 5.42 -1.96
CA GLN A 102 -2.16 4.27 -1.53
C GLN A 102 -2.65 3.49 -2.76
N VAL A 103 -2.16 2.26 -2.91
CA VAL A 103 -2.58 1.35 -3.98
C VAL A 103 -3.76 0.52 -3.48
N VAL A 104 -4.96 0.84 -3.98
CA VAL A 104 -6.22 0.26 -3.49
C VAL A 104 -6.77 -0.73 -4.50
N LYS A 105 -7.03 -1.96 -4.07
CA LYS A 105 -7.75 -2.93 -4.92
C LYS A 105 -9.20 -2.50 -5.01
N ASN A 106 -9.79 -2.58 -6.21
CA ASN A 106 -11.20 -2.23 -6.37
C ASN A 106 -12.13 -3.33 -5.83
N TYR A 107 -12.27 -3.36 -4.52
CA TYR A 107 -13.23 -4.14 -3.76
C TYR A 107 -13.98 -3.18 -2.83
N PRO A 108 -15.31 -3.30 -2.68
CA PRO A 108 -16.09 -2.35 -1.88
C PRO A 108 -15.54 -2.12 -0.48
N GLY A 109 -15.13 -3.18 0.23
CA GLY A 109 -14.53 -3.07 1.56
C GLY A 109 -13.24 -2.23 1.56
N GLU A 110 -12.34 -2.46 0.61
CA GLU A 110 -11.10 -1.69 0.48
C GLU A 110 -11.39 -0.23 0.15
N VAL A 111 -12.29 0.03 -0.81
CA VAL A 111 -12.66 1.40 -1.18
C VAL A 111 -13.28 2.16 -0.01
N MET A 112 -14.11 1.50 0.79
CA MET A 112 -14.72 2.10 1.98
C MET A 112 -13.71 2.37 3.10
N ASN A 113 -12.68 1.52 3.27
CA ASN A 113 -11.71 1.67 4.36
C ASN A 113 -10.57 2.62 4.02
N PHE A 114 -10.07 2.62 2.78
CA PHE A 114 -8.96 3.48 2.35
C PHE A 114 -9.33 4.95 2.23
N LYS A 115 -10.54 5.27 1.73
CA LYS A 115 -10.99 6.66 1.60
C LYS A 115 -10.89 7.45 2.90
N PRO A 116 -11.57 7.05 4.00
CA PRO A 116 -11.51 7.78 5.25
C PRO A 116 -10.13 7.70 5.91
N ALA A 117 -9.41 6.58 5.78
CA ALA A 117 -8.06 6.44 6.33
C ALA A 117 -7.08 7.43 5.70
N GLY A 118 -7.09 7.54 4.37
CA GLY A 118 -6.28 8.51 3.63
C GLY A 118 -6.58 9.95 4.06
N VAL A 119 -7.87 10.32 4.19
CA VAL A 119 -8.23 11.66 4.68
C VAL A 119 -7.76 11.89 6.11
N ARG A 120 -7.93 10.92 7.02
CA ARG A 120 -7.55 11.07 8.43
C ARG A 120 -6.04 11.13 8.64
N ALA A 121 -5.27 10.33 7.89
CA ALA A 121 -3.82 10.32 8.01
C ALA A 121 -3.16 11.60 7.45
N THR A 122 -3.77 12.20 6.43
CA THR A 122 -3.13 13.29 5.66
C THR A 122 -3.82 14.65 5.85
N GLY A 123 -5.08 14.66 6.30
CA GLY A 123 -5.97 15.82 6.25
C GLY A 123 -6.53 16.13 4.86
N VAL A 124 -6.34 15.22 3.89
CA VAL A 124 -6.58 15.49 2.46
C VAL A 124 -7.64 14.58 1.85
N PRO A 125 -8.65 15.13 1.14
CA PRO A 125 -9.54 14.33 0.31
C PRO A 125 -8.76 13.51 -0.74
N SER A 126 -9.28 12.34 -1.13
CA SER A 126 -8.64 11.53 -2.19
C SER A 126 -8.39 12.35 -3.46
N GLY A 127 -7.13 12.43 -3.90
CA GLY A 127 -6.73 13.24 -5.07
C GLY A 127 -6.46 14.73 -4.79
N GLY A 128 -6.46 15.16 -3.52
CA GLY A 128 -6.07 16.52 -3.10
C GLY A 128 -4.63 16.61 -2.59
N ARG A 129 -4.27 17.79 -2.04
CA ARG A 129 -3.02 18.04 -1.32
C ARG A 129 -3.22 18.63 0.06
N ASN A 130 -2.36 18.29 1.03
CA ASN A 130 -2.17 19.09 2.25
C ASN A 130 -0.92 19.96 2.08
N ALA A 131 -1.10 21.28 2.01
CA ALA A 131 0.02 22.22 1.93
C ALA A 131 0.84 22.32 3.23
N ALA A 132 0.28 21.91 4.38
CA ALA A 132 0.94 22.00 5.69
C ALA A 132 1.85 20.80 6.00
N SER A 133 1.59 19.61 5.42
CA SER A 133 2.42 18.40 5.61
C SER A 133 3.19 17.98 4.35
N GLY A 134 2.93 18.59 3.20
CA GLY A 134 3.54 18.18 1.92
C GLY A 134 3.04 16.81 1.41
N ILE A 135 1.99 16.26 2.03
CA ILE A 135 1.48 14.93 1.71
C ILE A 135 0.43 15.02 0.60
N GLU A 136 0.73 14.43 -0.56
CA GLU A 136 -0.26 14.16 -1.62
C GLU A 136 -0.81 12.73 -1.43
N LEU A 137 -2.14 12.56 -1.47
CA LEU A 137 -2.78 11.25 -1.43
C LEU A 137 -3.25 10.86 -2.83
N PHE A 138 -2.57 9.87 -3.40
CA PHE A 138 -3.02 9.22 -4.63
C PHE A 138 -3.71 7.90 -4.26
N ALA A 139 -4.98 7.76 -4.63
CA ALA A 139 -5.71 6.50 -4.51
C ALA A 139 -6.15 6.06 -5.90
N TYR A 140 -5.61 4.94 -6.38
CA TYR A 140 -6.00 4.38 -7.68
C TYR A 140 -7.19 3.44 -7.48
N TYR A 141 -8.38 3.89 -7.88
CA TYR A 141 -9.59 3.06 -7.93
C TYR A 141 -9.73 2.52 -9.35
N TYR A 142 -9.52 1.22 -9.54
CA TYR A 142 -9.93 0.59 -10.80
C TYR A 142 -11.46 0.57 -10.91
N ASP A 143 -12.00 0.71 -12.12
CA ASP A 143 -13.43 0.81 -12.43
C ASP A 143 -14.32 -0.22 -11.69
N ASN A 144 -15.43 0.27 -11.09
CA ASN A 144 -16.47 -0.48 -10.37
C ASN A 144 -17.07 -1.65 -11.17
N ALA A 145 -16.86 -1.71 -12.48
CA ALA A 145 -17.38 -2.78 -13.33
C ALA A 145 -16.58 -4.09 -13.29
N ARG A 146 -15.32 -4.13 -12.81
CA ARG A 146 -14.48 -5.35 -12.84
C ARG A 146 -13.66 -5.56 -11.56
N LYS A 147 -13.91 -6.69 -10.87
CA LYS A 147 -13.07 -7.15 -9.74
C LYS A 147 -11.64 -7.39 -10.21
N SER A 148 -10.66 -6.79 -9.55
CA SER A 148 -9.24 -6.93 -9.90
C SER A 148 -8.57 -7.99 -9.03
N TYR A 149 -8.58 -9.25 -9.49
CA TYR A 149 -7.94 -10.39 -8.78
C TYR A 149 -6.43 -10.52 -9.04
N VAL A 150 -5.97 -10.17 -10.26
CA VAL A 150 -4.57 -10.37 -10.74
C VAL A 150 -3.79 -9.07 -11.03
N PRO A 151 -4.41 -7.95 -11.48
CA PRO A 151 -3.67 -6.74 -11.87
C PRO A 151 -2.83 -6.07 -10.77
N ASN A 152 -3.14 -6.29 -9.49
CA ASN A 152 -2.49 -5.57 -8.39
C ASN A 152 -1.09 -6.08 -8.06
N ALA A 153 -0.84 -7.39 -8.23
CA ALA A 153 0.51 -7.92 -8.18
C ALA A 153 1.37 -7.33 -9.30
N ALA A 154 0.79 -7.12 -10.50
CA ALA A 154 1.46 -6.45 -11.61
C ALA A 154 1.74 -4.98 -11.28
N THR A 155 0.82 -4.23 -10.66
CA THR A 155 1.07 -2.83 -10.24
C THR A 155 2.18 -2.73 -9.18
N ALA A 156 2.24 -3.67 -8.23
CA ALA A 156 3.30 -3.73 -7.22
C ALA A 156 4.67 -4.15 -7.81
N THR A 157 4.69 -5.07 -8.78
CA THR A 157 5.92 -5.54 -9.47
C THR A 157 6.38 -4.66 -10.62
N CYS A 158 5.51 -3.79 -11.13
CA CYS A 158 5.72 -2.98 -12.33
C CYS A 158 6.86 -1.95 -12.19
N THR A 159 7.37 -1.72 -10.98
CA THR A 159 8.55 -0.90 -10.73
C THR A 159 9.87 -1.53 -11.20
N MET A 160 9.91 -2.83 -11.60
CA MET A 160 11.19 -3.56 -11.74
C MET A 160 11.45 -4.35 -13.05
N ALA A 161 10.57 -4.44 -14.07
CA ALA A 161 10.84 -5.27 -15.29
C ALA A 161 10.65 -4.57 -16.66
N PRO A 162 11.48 -4.85 -17.70
CA PRO A 162 11.37 -4.24 -19.04
C PRO A 162 10.03 -4.49 -19.76
N ALA A 163 9.38 -5.64 -19.54
CA ALA A 163 8.06 -5.95 -20.08
C ALA A 163 6.90 -5.33 -19.27
N GLY A 164 7.15 -4.93 -18.01
CA GLY A 164 6.24 -4.14 -17.16
C GLY A 164 6.13 -2.67 -17.57
N ARG A 165 7.00 -2.21 -18.49
CA ARG A 165 7.03 -0.82 -18.97
C ARG A 165 5.73 -0.35 -19.61
N HIS A 166 4.85 -1.21 -20.14
CA HIS A 166 3.63 -0.74 -20.82
C HIS A 166 2.46 -0.47 -19.86
N MET A 167 2.27 -1.31 -18.84
CA MET A 167 1.22 -1.12 -17.83
C MET A 167 1.68 -0.14 -16.74
N CYS A 168 2.95 -0.24 -16.33
CA CYS A 168 3.58 0.74 -15.45
C CYS A 168 3.75 2.09 -16.13
N ALA A 169 4.03 2.20 -17.44
CA ALA A 169 4.01 3.51 -18.08
C ALA A 169 2.60 4.06 -18.22
N ALA A 170 1.52 3.28 -18.23
CA ALA A 170 0.18 3.84 -18.21
C ALA A 170 -0.17 4.42 -16.84
N ILE A 171 0.06 3.66 -15.76
CA ILE A 171 -0.17 4.11 -14.37
C ILE A 171 0.83 5.20 -13.99
N LEU A 172 2.12 5.05 -14.29
CA LEU A 172 3.12 6.10 -14.07
C LEU A 172 2.98 7.26 -15.05
N ARG A 173 2.47 7.12 -16.30
CA ARG A 173 2.13 8.29 -17.13
C ARG A 173 0.91 8.99 -16.59
N ASP A 174 -0.10 8.30 -16.09
CA ASP A 174 -1.29 8.96 -15.52
C ASP A 174 -0.93 9.62 -14.17
N VAL A 175 -0.17 8.91 -13.30
CA VAL A 175 0.44 9.49 -12.09
C VAL A 175 1.34 10.66 -12.45
N ARG A 176 2.31 10.53 -13.37
CA ARG A 176 3.25 11.60 -13.78
C ARG A 176 2.60 12.74 -14.55
N ALA A 177 1.53 12.50 -15.31
CA ALA A 177 0.74 13.53 -15.98
C ALA A 177 -0.08 14.32 -14.97
N ARG A 178 -0.70 13.65 -13.98
CA ARG A 178 -1.41 14.30 -12.88
C ARG A 178 -0.46 14.99 -11.89
N PHE A 179 0.75 14.46 -11.68
CA PHE A 179 1.86 15.09 -10.94
C PHE A 179 2.36 16.36 -11.66
N ARG A 180 2.54 16.30 -13.00
CA ARG A 180 2.96 17.48 -13.79
C ARG A 180 1.88 18.56 -13.87
N ALA A 181 0.60 18.18 -13.91
CA ALA A 181 -0.52 19.13 -13.96
C ALA A 181 -0.72 19.89 -12.64
N THR A 182 -0.10 19.43 -11.56
CA THR A 182 -0.24 19.96 -10.20
C THR A 182 1.04 20.65 -9.71
N LEU A 183 2.18 20.55 -10.37
CA LEU A 183 3.34 21.39 -10.07
C LEU A 183 3.06 22.86 -10.47
N PRO A 184 3.42 23.87 -9.65
CA PRO A 184 3.37 25.26 -10.09
C PRO A 184 4.21 25.42 -11.35
N LYS A 185 3.64 26.08 -12.38
CA LYS A 185 4.36 26.39 -13.62
C LYS A 185 5.59 27.24 -13.26
N GLY A 186 6.79 26.67 -13.33
CA GLY A 186 8.02 27.45 -13.11
C GLY A 186 9.27 26.68 -12.72
N LEU A 187 9.16 25.42 -12.24
CA LEU A 187 10.35 24.62 -11.91
C LEU A 187 10.55 23.53 -12.97
N GLY A 188 11.31 23.89 -14.00
CA GLY A 188 12.00 22.96 -14.90
C GLY A 188 13.26 22.38 -14.24
N PRO A 189 13.92 21.41 -14.89
CA PRO A 189 14.96 20.57 -14.28
C PRO A 189 16.14 21.35 -13.70
#